data_AF-A0A6A6YT40-F1
#
_entry.id   AF-A0A6A6YT40-F1
#
_cell.length_a   1.000
_cell.length_b   1.000
_cell.length_c   1.000
_cell.angle_alpha   90.00
_cell.angle_beta   90.00
_cell.angle_gamma   90.00
#
_symmetry.space_group_name_H-M   'P 1'
#
loop_
_entity.id
_entity.type
_entity.pdbx_description
1 polymer ?
#
loop_
_entity_poly.entity_id
_entity_poly.type
_entity_poly.pdbx_seq_one_letter_code
_entity_poly.pdbx_strand_id
1 'polypeptide(L)'
;MLARNALAEALLKLDTRDAVEQAHDHFKDMLRLSRDDNFCIRHLLPALKLRLGRDRDCYRSAAWYEHRNTDFMQLDKHYGQDWSLTDKPDLDLRKYNAFASVELFTSQYSNLAHSVAIILVKIRLLRDLECLQRPVERLISSIVTNTKFIKVVNKQPLLIPLLKAQIEELYYAIERNNSHFWEALLQCEPDVRKDLTAPPRGYPKGTVQAMQVVLKYFYASWAETPGAIDFIRELRSRGLNGSEVLFEGS
;
A
#
# COMPACT_ATOMS: atom_id res chain seq x y z
N MET A 1 -14.58 -2.01 -20.83
CA MET A 1 -13.53 -2.33 -19.83
C MET A 1 -12.13 -2.26 -20.43
N LEU A 2 -11.78 -3.05 -21.46
CA LEU A 2 -10.43 -3.08 -22.05
C LEU A 2 -9.90 -1.72 -22.52
N ALA A 3 -10.67 -0.98 -23.32
CA ALA A 3 -10.24 0.34 -23.82
C ALA A 3 -9.99 1.36 -22.69
N ARG A 4 -10.81 1.34 -21.63
CA ARG A 4 -10.63 2.19 -20.44
C ARG A 4 -9.38 1.80 -19.65
N ASN A 5 -9.10 0.50 -19.52
CA ASN A 5 -7.87 0.03 -18.88
C ASN A 5 -6.63 0.50 -19.66
N ALA A 6 -6.63 0.35 -20.99
CA ALA A 6 -5.53 0.78 -21.84
C ALA A 6 -5.29 2.30 -21.76
N LEU A 7 -6.37 3.09 -21.72
CA LEU A 7 -6.28 4.54 -21.52
C LEU A 7 -5.69 4.87 -20.14
N ALA A 8 -6.17 4.24 -19.07
CA ALA A 8 -5.62 4.45 -17.73
C ALA A 8 -4.14 4.06 -17.65
N GLU A 9 -3.74 2.92 -18.24
CA GLU A 9 -2.33 2.52 -18.31
C GLU A 9 -1.48 3.49 -19.14
N ALA A 10 -2.03 4.08 -20.21
CA ALA A 10 -1.33 5.10 -21.00
C ALA A 10 -1.15 6.41 -20.21
N LEU A 11 -2.17 6.86 -19.49
CA LEU A 11 -2.10 8.03 -18.62
C LEU A 11 -1.03 7.87 -17.54
N LEU A 12 -0.93 6.68 -16.93
CA LEU A 12 0.09 6.42 -15.90
C LEU A 12 1.54 6.53 -16.41
N LYS A 13 1.78 6.47 -17.73
CA LYS A 13 3.10 6.69 -18.33
C LYS A 13 3.52 8.16 -18.41
N LEU A 14 2.56 9.09 -18.32
CA LEU A 14 2.83 10.54 -18.39
C LEU A 14 3.44 11.08 -17.09
N ASP A 15 3.31 10.33 -15.99
CA ASP A 15 3.91 10.62 -14.68
C ASP A 15 3.54 11.99 -14.08
N THR A 16 2.38 12.55 -14.47
CA THR A 16 1.85 13.79 -13.90
C THR A 16 0.71 13.52 -12.93
N ARG A 17 0.54 14.42 -11.94
CA ARG A 17 -0.57 14.33 -10.96
C ARG A 17 -1.94 14.25 -11.63
N ASP A 18 -2.17 15.07 -12.65
CA ASP A 18 -3.45 15.11 -13.38
C ASP A 18 -3.71 13.82 -14.16
N ALA A 19 -2.68 13.20 -14.72
CA ALA A 19 -2.81 11.91 -15.39
C ALA A 19 -3.10 10.78 -14.40
N VAL A 20 -2.49 10.80 -13.21
CA VAL A 20 -2.79 9.86 -12.13
C VAL A 20 -4.23 10.02 -11.64
N GLU A 21 -4.73 11.25 -11.51
CA GLU A 21 -6.11 11.53 -11.13
C GLU A 21 -7.09 10.96 -12.17
N GLN A 22 -6.87 11.25 -13.45
CA GLN A 22 -7.71 10.72 -14.54
C GLN A 22 -7.66 9.18 -14.61
N ALA A 23 -6.48 8.58 -14.43
CA ALA A 23 -6.35 7.13 -14.38
C ALA A 23 -7.12 6.52 -13.19
N HIS A 24 -7.05 7.16 -12.02
CA HIS A 24 -7.82 6.78 -10.84
C HIS A 24 -9.33 6.83 -11.11
N ASP A 25 -9.81 7.88 -11.75
CA ASP A 25 -11.24 8.03 -12.06
C ASP A 25 -11.71 6.97 -13.07
N HIS A 26 -10.91 6.69 -14.10
CA HIS A 26 -11.21 5.60 -15.04
C HIS A 26 -11.28 4.24 -14.35
N PHE A 27 -10.35 3.94 -13.44
CA PHE A 27 -10.35 2.71 -12.66
C PHE A 27 -11.53 2.60 -11.70
N LYS A 28 -11.89 3.70 -11.03
CA LYS A 28 -13.07 3.74 -10.15
C LYS A 28 -14.36 3.51 -10.95
N ASP A 29 -14.48 4.13 -12.11
CA ASP A 29 -15.59 3.91 -13.03
C ASP A 29 -15.67 2.46 -13.52
N MET A 30 -14.52 1.84 -13.77
CA MET A 30 -14.45 0.44 -14.16
C MET A 30 -14.99 -0.49 -13.05
N LEU A 31 -14.69 -0.22 -11.78
CA LEU A 31 -15.28 -0.95 -10.65
C LEU A 31 -16.80 -0.74 -10.54
N ARG A 32 -17.28 0.47 -10.85
CA ARG A 32 -18.72 0.76 -10.90
C ARG A 32 -19.43 -0.05 -12.00
N LEU A 33 -18.78 -0.23 -13.15
CA LEU A 33 -19.31 -0.95 -14.31
C LEU A 33 -19.18 -2.49 -14.19
N SER A 34 -18.14 -2.98 -13.52
CA SER A 34 -17.87 -4.41 -13.34
C SER A 34 -17.56 -4.70 -11.87
N ARG A 35 -18.59 -5.19 -11.17
CA ARG A 35 -18.53 -5.48 -9.72
C ARG A 35 -17.58 -6.64 -9.39
N ASP A 36 -17.42 -7.58 -10.31
CA ASP A 36 -16.53 -8.74 -10.16
C ASP A 36 -15.05 -8.35 -10.23
N ASP A 37 -14.74 -7.15 -10.73
CA ASP A 37 -13.38 -6.64 -10.84
C ASP A 37 -12.41 -7.59 -11.57
N ASN A 38 -12.75 -7.89 -12.82
CA ASN A 38 -11.99 -8.81 -13.66
C ASN A 38 -10.52 -8.37 -13.93
N PHE A 39 -10.17 -7.14 -13.57
CA PHE A 39 -8.82 -6.56 -13.72
C PHE A 39 -8.12 -6.35 -12.38
N CYS A 40 -8.69 -6.83 -11.27
CA CYS A 40 -8.12 -6.70 -9.94
C CYS A 40 -7.82 -5.24 -9.55
N ILE A 41 -8.57 -4.27 -10.11
CA ILE A 41 -8.40 -2.83 -9.94
C ILE A 41 -8.52 -2.44 -8.46
N ARG A 42 -9.36 -3.13 -7.69
CA ARG A 42 -9.52 -2.89 -6.24
C ARG A 42 -8.19 -2.96 -5.48
N HIS A 43 -7.27 -3.80 -5.96
CA HIS A 43 -5.95 -3.99 -5.38
C HIS A 43 -4.93 -2.95 -5.87
N LEU A 44 -5.18 -2.30 -7.00
CA LEU A 44 -4.26 -1.37 -7.64
C LEU A 44 -4.57 0.10 -7.29
N LEU A 45 -5.84 0.43 -7.03
CA LEU A 45 -6.27 1.77 -6.62
C LEU A 45 -5.47 2.39 -5.45
N PRO A 46 -5.06 1.63 -4.42
CA PRO A 46 -4.24 2.18 -3.34
C PRO A 46 -2.94 2.82 -3.85
N ALA A 47 -2.31 2.27 -4.90
CA ALA A 47 -1.10 2.85 -5.48
C ALA A 47 -1.34 4.27 -6.02
N LEU A 48 -2.43 4.47 -6.76
CA LEU A 48 -2.78 5.79 -7.32
C LEU A 48 -3.11 6.78 -6.21
N LYS A 49 -3.85 6.34 -5.17
CA LYS A 49 -4.14 7.18 -4.00
C LYS A 49 -2.86 7.63 -3.28
N LEU A 50 -1.86 6.77 -3.17
CA LEU A 50 -0.56 7.12 -2.58
C LEU A 50 0.18 8.19 -3.40
N ARG A 51 0.19 8.07 -4.73
CA ARG A 51 0.76 9.10 -5.63
C ARG A 51 0.03 10.44 -5.54
N LEU A 52 -1.28 10.41 -5.32
CA LEU A 52 -2.12 11.60 -5.15
C LEU A 52 -2.00 12.26 -3.75
N GLY A 53 -1.25 11.66 -2.82
CA GLY A 53 -1.16 12.11 -1.42
C GLY A 53 -2.42 11.84 -0.60
N ARG A 54 -3.27 10.90 -1.04
CA ARG A 54 -4.53 10.51 -0.40
C ARG A 54 -4.31 9.32 0.54
N ASP A 55 -3.33 9.41 1.42
CA ASP A 55 -2.89 8.33 2.32
C ASP A 55 -4.02 7.79 3.21
N ARG A 56 -4.87 8.69 3.72
CA ARG A 56 -6.05 8.30 4.51
C ARG A 56 -7.01 7.44 3.69
N ASP A 57 -7.28 7.84 2.46
CA ASP A 57 -8.22 7.14 1.59
C ASP A 57 -7.62 5.83 1.06
N CYS A 58 -6.30 5.80 0.83
CA CYS A 58 -5.54 4.59 0.55
C CYS A 58 -5.73 3.57 1.68
N TYR A 59 -5.39 3.95 2.92
CA TYR A 59 -5.52 3.08 4.09
C TYR A 59 -6.95 2.55 4.24
N ARG A 60 -7.93 3.45 4.17
CA ARG A 60 -9.35 3.10 4.31
C ARG A 60 -9.82 2.11 3.24
N SER A 61 -9.47 2.33 1.97
CA SER A 61 -9.88 1.39 0.91
C SER A 61 -9.24 0.03 1.07
N ALA A 62 -7.94 -0.03 1.36
CA ALA A 62 -7.25 -1.31 1.58
C ALA A 62 -7.84 -2.06 2.78
N ALA A 63 -8.05 -1.37 3.91
CA ALA A 63 -8.65 -1.95 5.10
C ALA A 63 -10.09 -2.44 4.86
N TRP A 64 -10.89 -1.70 4.09
CA TRP A 64 -12.25 -2.11 3.73
C TRP A 64 -12.26 -3.42 2.96
N TYR A 65 -11.42 -3.56 1.93
CA TYR A 65 -11.36 -4.78 1.14
C TYR A 65 -10.81 -5.97 1.94
N GLU A 66 -9.78 -5.78 2.76
CA GLU A 66 -9.25 -6.86 3.61
C GLU A 66 -10.24 -7.32 4.67
N HIS A 67 -10.95 -6.39 5.33
CA HIS A 67 -11.96 -6.74 6.33
C HIS A 67 -13.09 -7.58 5.73
N ARG A 68 -13.51 -7.23 4.51
CA ARG A 68 -14.52 -7.99 3.76
C ARG A 68 -14.01 -9.35 3.29
N ASN A 69 -12.72 -9.48 2.99
CA ASN A 69 -12.12 -10.78 2.76
C ASN A 69 -12.13 -11.62 4.04
N THR A 70 -11.79 -11.07 5.21
CA THR A 70 -11.80 -11.88 6.45
C THR A 70 -13.20 -12.40 6.86
N ASP A 71 -14.28 -11.74 6.42
CA ASP A 71 -15.67 -12.11 6.66
C ASP A 71 -16.25 -13.15 5.66
N PHE A 72 -15.41 -14.00 5.03
CA PHE A 72 -15.81 -15.02 4.03
C PHE A 72 -17.00 -15.92 4.42
N MET A 73 -17.42 -15.98 5.69
CA MET A 73 -18.62 -16.68 6.14
C MET A 73 -19.95 -15.90 5.98
N GLN A 74 -19.95 -14.66 5.49
CA GLN A 74 -21.18 -13.85 5.27
C GLN A 74 -21.39 -13.41 3.80
N LEU A 75 -20.84 -14.18 2.86
CA LEU A 75 -20.90 -13.88 1.42
C LEU A 75 -22.34 -13.78 0.89
N ASP A 76 -23.29 -14.50 1.50
CA ASP A 76 -24.65 -14.64 1.01
C ASP A 76 -25.53 -13.39 1.20
N LYS A 77 -25.17 -12.48 2.13
CA LYS A 77 -25.95 -11.25 2.39
C LYS A 77 -25.49 -10.01 1.62
N HIS A 78 -24.42 -10.11 0.83
CA HIS A 78 -23.72 -8.94 0.28
C HIS A 78 -23.61 -8.91 -1.25
N TYR A 79 -24.13 -9.93 -1.95
CA TYR A 79 -24.34 -9.89 -3.39
C TYR A 79 -25.26 -8.71 -3.75
N GLY A 80 -24.68 -7.62 -4.26
CA GLY A 80 -25.45 -6.44 -4.72
C GLY A 80 -24.91 -5.08 -4.27
N GLN A 81 -23.97 -5.00 -3.33
CA GLN A 81 -23.40 -3.72 -2.88
C GLN A 81 -22.34 -3.16 -3.85
N ASP A 82 -22.34 -1.85 -4.02
CA ASP A 82 -21.45 -1.16 -4.96
C ASP A 82 -20.04 -0.99 -4.38
N TRP A 83 -19.08 -1.70 -4.98
CA TRP A 83 -17.68 -1.76 -4.57
C TRP A 83 -16.89 -0.48 -4.85
N SER A 84 -17.47 0.47 -5.60
CA SER A 84 -16.91 1.81 -5.83
C SER A 84 -17.16 2.79 -4.67
N LEU A 85 -17.92 2.35 -3.65
CA LEU A 85 -18.39 3.17 -2.51
C LEU A 85 -17.42 3.26 -1.33
N THR A 86 -16.10 3.09 -1.52
CA THR A 86 -15.12 3.28 -0.43
C THR A 86 -15.18 4.68 0.22
N ASP A 87 -15.88 5.61 -0.44
CA ASP A 87 -16.04 7.00 -0.04
C ASP A 87 -17.34 7.26 0.74
N LYS A 88 -18.11 6.22 1.13
CA LYS A 88 -19.33 6.40 1.92
C LYS A 88 -19.05 7.06 3.29
N PRO A 89 -19.79 8.13 3.66
CA PRO A 89 -19.67 8.79 4.96
C PRO A 89 -20.03 7.88 6.15
N ASP A 90 -20.97 6.94 5.94
CA ASP A 90 -21.56 6.10 7.00
C ASP A 90 -20.78 4.82 7.30
N LEU A 91 -19.67 4.58 6.61
CA LEU A 91 -18.71 3.61 7.10
C LEU A 91 -18.23 4.14 8.47
N ASP A 92 -18.12 3.32 9.51
CA ASP A 92 -17.60 3.83 10.80
C ASP A 92 -16.07 4.04 10.67
N LEU A 93 -15.72 5.16 10.05
CA LEU A 93 -14.37 5.53 9.65
C LEU A 93 -13.46 5.86 10.83
N ARG A 94 -14.00 5.88 12.05
CA ARG A 94 -13.22 5.99 13.29
C ARG A 94 -12.51 4.67 13.61
N LYS A 95 -13.02 3.54 13.11
CA LYS A 95 -12.39 2.22 13.27
C LYS A 95 -11.11 2.07 12.44
N TYR A 96 -11.02 2.75 11.30
CA TYR A 96 -9.86 2.69 10.39
C TYR A 96 -8.82 3.77 10.71
N ASN A 97 -8.30 3.70 11.93
CA ASN A 97 -7.17 4.52 12.38
C ASN A 97 -5.88 3.98 11.74
N ALA A 98 -5.11 4.83 11.05
CA ALA A 98 -3.85 4.41 10.42
C ALA A 98 -2.73 4.05 11.42
N PHE A 99 -2.94 4.27 12.72
CA PHE A 99 -2.09 3.75 13.80
C PHE A 99 -2.59 2.42 14.39
N ALA A 100 -3.71 1.89 13.92
CA ALA A 100 -4.24 0.60 14.35
C ALA A 100 -3.30 -0.56 13.97
N SER A 101 -3.59 -1.72 14.56
CA SER A 101 -2.91 -3.00 14.27
C SER A 101 -2.83 -3.28 12.78
N VAL A 102 -1.74 -3.93 12.37
CA VAL A 102 -1.50 -4.35 10.98
C VAL A 102 -1.94 -5.78 10.71
N GLU A 103 -2.50 -6.48 11.70
CA GLU A 103 -2.96 -7.88 11.61
C GLU A 103 -3.79 -8.18 10.36
N LEU A 104 -4.66 -7.24 9.99
CA LEU A 104 -5.50 -7.32 8.80
C LEU A 104 -4.70 -7.50 7.49
N PHE A 105 -3.49 -6.94 7.46
CA PHE A 105 -2.57 -6.92 6.32
C PHE A 105 -1.39 -7.89 6.49
N THR A 106 -1.27 -8.57 7.63
CA THR A 106 -0.20 -9.53 7.91
C THR A 106 -0.68 -10.99 7.95
N SER A 107 -2.01 -11.20 7.88
CA SER A 107 -2.62 -12.53 7.81
C SER A 107 -2.16 -13.33 6.58
N GLN A 108 -2.25 -14.67 6.65
CA GLN A 108 -1.90 -15.55 5.52
C GLN A 108 -2.81 -15.36 4.30
N TYR A 109 -3.97 -14.72 4.45
CA TYR A 109 -4.91 -14.43 3.36
C TYR A 109 -4.85 -12.97 2.88
N SER A 110 -3.97 -12.15 3.47
CA SER A 110 -3.80 -10.76 3.08
C SER A 110 -3.39 -10.61 1.61
N ASN A 111 -3.93 -9.59 0.93
CA ASN A 111 -3.54 -9.27 -0.42
C ASN A 111 -2.20 -8.54 -0.45
N LEU A 112 -1.27 -9.02 -1.28
CA LEU A 112 0.08 -8.44 -1.43
C LEU A 112 0.03 -6.93 -1.72
N ALA A 113 -0.83 -6.48 -2.63
CA ALA A 113 -0.92 -5.08 -3.02
C ALA A 113 -1.37 -4.18 -1.86
N HIS A 114 -2.31 -4.66 -1.05
CA HIS A 114 -2.75 -3.92 0.13
C HIS A 114 -1.64 -3.85 1.19
N SER A 115 -0.97 -4.96 1.50
CA SER A 115 0.15 -4.94 2.45
C SER A 115 1.27 -3.98 1.99
N VAL A 116 1.61 -4.00 0.70
CA VAL A 116 2.59 -3.08 0.07
C VAL A 116 2.13 -1.62 0.14
N ALA A 117 0.83 -1.35 -0.01
CA ALA A 117 0.29 -0.01 0.17
C ALA A 117 0.43 0.46 1.63
N ILE A 118 0.05 -0.40 2.58
CA ILE A 118 -0.01 -0.04 3.99
C ILE A 118 1.37 0.17 4.57
N ILE A 119 2.36 -0.66 4.24
CA ILE A 119 3.73 -0.43 4.73
C ILE A 119 4.27 0.93 4.26
N LEU A 120 3.96 1.37 3.03
CA LEU A 120 4.34 2.71 2.57
C LEU A 120 3.60 3.81 3.34
N VAL A 121 2.30 3.65 3.64
CA VAL A 121 1.57 4.57 4.53
C VAL A 121 2.25 4.67 5.89
N LYS A 122 2.65 3.53 6.49
CA LYS A 122 3.30 3.49 7.80
C LYS A 122 4.68 4.16 7.77
N ILE A 123 5.46 3.97 6.71
CA ILE A 123 6.74 4.66 6.51
C ILE A 123 6.52 6.18 6.40
N ARG A 124 5.55 6.63 5.60
CA ARG A 124 5.21 8.06 5.48
C ARG A 124 4.80 8.67 6.82
N LEU A 125 3.97 7.96 7.60
CA LEU A 125 3.60 8.37 8.95
C LEU A 125 4.80 8.44 9.90
N LEU A 126 5.70 7.46 9.85
CA LEU A 126 6.90 7.45 10.68
C LEU A 126 7.78 8.66 10.38
N ARG A 127 8.03 8.94 9.09
CA ARG A 127 8.80 10.11 8.66
C ARG A 127 8.16 11.41 9.11
N ASP A 128 6.85 11.55 8.95
CA ASP A 128 6.13 12.73 9.45
C ASP A 128 6.33 12.92 10.95
N LEU A 129 6.21 11.86 11.74
CA LEU A 129 6.43 11.92 13.17
C LEU A 129 7.89 12.25 13.52
N GLU A 130 8.87 11.74 12.78
CA GLU A 130 10.29 12.11 12.98
C GLU A 130 10.54 13.59 12.63
N CYS A 131 9.91 14.12 11.58
CA CYS A 131 9.99 15.52 11.18
C CYS A 131 9.30 16.47 12.17
N LEU A 132 8.25 16.05 12.88
CA LEU A 132 7.62 16.85 13.94
C LEU A 132 8.57 17.19 15.10
N GLN A 133 9.73 16.53 15.20
CA GLN A 133 10.78 16.89 16.17
C GLN A 133 11.63 18.09 15.72
N ARG A 134 11.47 18.55 14.48
CA ARG A 134 12.25 19.64 13.87
C ARG A 134 11.37 20.84 13.53
N PRO A 135 11.85 22.08 13.69
CA PRO A 135 11.04 23.29 13.48
C PRO A 135 10.75 23.65 12.00
N VAL A 136 11.18 22.84 11.05
CA VAL A 136 10.98 23.10 9.61
C VAL A 136 10.73 21.75 8.95
N GLU A 137 9.50 21.43 8.53
CA GLU A 137 9.26 20.60 7.34
C GLU A 137 7.77 20.34 7.04
N ARG A 138 7.51 20.22 5.74
CA ARG A 138 6.23 19.92 5.11
C ARG A 138 5.95 18.42 5.30
N LEU A 139 4.88 18.10 6.04
CA LEU A 139 4.43 16.72 6.26
C LEU A 139 4.14 16.01 4.93
N ILE A 140 4.53 14.75 4.84
CA ILE A 140 4.41 13.85 3.68
C ILE A 140 3.00 13.21 3.63
N SER A 141 2.45 12.79 4.77
CA SER A 141 1.15 12.12 4.85
C SER A 141 0.00 13.11 5.07
N SER A 142 -1.09 12.94 4.31
CA SER A 142 -2.34 13.68 4.54
C SER A 142 -3.08 13.30 5.83
N ILE A 143 -2.61 12.29 6.56
CA ILE A 143 -3.19 11.83 7.83
C ILE A 143 -2.74 12.74 8.98
N VAL A 144 -1.45 13.06 9.08
CA VAL A 144 -0.91 13.87 10.18
C VAL A 144 -1.39 15.32 10.06
N THR A 145 -1.53 15.84 8.84
CA THR A 145 -2.03 17.20 8.57
C THR A 145 -3.47 17.44 9.02
N ASN A 146 -4.31 16.40 9.07
CA ASN A 146 -5.74 16.49 9.46
C ASN A 146 -6.02 16.12 10.92
N THR A 147 -5.03 15.57 11.65
CA THR A 147 -5.23 15.20 13.05
C THR A 147 -5.00 16.44 13.93
N LYS A 148 -5.67 16.57 15.08
CA LYS A 148 -5.38 17.66 16.05
C LYS A 148 -3.89 17.57 16.43
N PHE A 149 -3.05 18.37 15.79
CA PHE A 149 -1.58 18.31 15.79
C PHE A 149 -1.00 18.10 17.20
N ILE A 150 -1.52 18.83 18.18
CA ILE A 150 -1.14 18.76 19.60
C ILE A 150 -1.29 17.35 20.19
N LYS A 151 -2.35 16.60 19.83
CA LYS A 151 -2.56 15.23 20.33
C LYS A 151 -1.56 14.24 19.74
N VAL A 152 -1.10 14.48 18.50
CA VAL A 152 -0.12 13.62 17.82
C VAL A 152 1.26 13.88 18.40
N VAL A 153 1.65 15.16 18.56
CA VAL A 153 2.92 15.55 19.19
C VAL A 153 3.07 14.95 20.58
N ASN A 154 2.04 15.05 21.43
CA ASN A 154 2.09 14.49 22.79
C ASN A 154 2.21 12.96 22.84
N LYS A 155 1.79 12.25 21.78
CA LYS A 155 1.87 10.79 21.69
C LYS A 155 3.06 10.30 20.86
N GLN A 156 3.80 11.20 20.21
CA GLN A 156 4.89 10.89 19.31
C GLN A 156 5.92 9.90 19.89
N PRO A 157 6.37 10.02 21.17
CA PRO A 157 7.33 9.06 21.75
C PRO A 157 6.82 7.62 21.81
N LEU A 158 5.49 7.44 21.87
CA LEU A 158 4.86 6.11 21.87
C LEU A 158 4.57 5.61 20.46
N LEU A 159 4.24 6.52 19.53
CA LEU A 159 3.86 6.19 18.16
C LEU A 159 5.05 5.80 17.29
N ILE A 160 6.24 6.38 17.51
CA ILE A 160 7.44 6.05 16.73
C ILE A 160 7.85 4.58 16.90
N PRO A 161 8.07 4.05 18.13
CA PRO A 161 8.36 2.63 18.33
C PRO A 161 7.27 1.71 17.79
N LEU A 162 5.99 2.09 17.99
CA LEU A 162 4.85 1.33 17.48
C LEU A 162 4.89 1.20 15.95
N LEU A 163 5.11 2.31 15.24
CA LEU A 163 5.19 2.30 13.78
C LEU A 163 6.38 1.49 13.28
N LYS A 164 7.54 1.57 13.95
CA LYS A 164 8.72 0.76 13.59
C LYS A 164 8.41 -0.74 13.69
N ALA A 165 7.79 -1.18 14.79
CA ALA A 165 7.37 -2.56 14.96
C ALA A 165 6.33 -3.00 13.91
N GLN A 166 5.35 -2.16 13.62
CA GLN A 166 4.33 -2.44 12.59
C GLN A 166 4.92 -2.53 11.17
N ILE A 167 5.91 -1.68 10.84
CA ILE A 167 6.59 -1.73 9.55
C ILE A 167 7.40 -3.02 9.44
N GLU A 168 8.09 -3.44 10.49
CA GLU A 168 8.83 -4.70 10.52
C GLU A 168 7.90 -5.92 10.37
N GLU A 169 6.76 -5.93 11.06
CA GLU A 169 5.75 -6.98 10.91
C GLU A 169 5.23 -7.07 9.47
N LEU A 170 4.91 -5.93 8.85
CA LEU A 170 4.48 -5.85 7.45
C LEU A 170 5.59 -6.30 6.49
N TYR A 171 6.84 -5.93 6.76
CA TYR A 171 7.99 -6.32 5.95
C TYR A 171 8.09 -7.84 5.84
N TYR A 172 8.07 -8.54 6.98
CA TYR A 172 8.14 -10.00 7.00
C TYR A 172 6.85 -10.65 6.47
N ALA A 173 5.68 -10.03 6.67
CA ALA A 173 4.45 -10.55 6.10
C ALA A 173 4.47 -10.49 4.57
N ILE A 174 4.99 -9.41 3.97
CA ILE A 174 5.16 -9.27 2.52
C ILE A 174 6.18 -10.30 2.01
N GLU A 175 7.31 -10.46 2.69
CA GLU A 175 8.33 -11.45 2.34
C GLU A 175 7.76 -12.88 2.33
N ARG A 176 6.97 -13.25 3.35
CA ARG A 176 6.27 -14.54 3.40
C ARG A 176 5.17 -14.65 2.34
N ASN A 177 4.53 -13.55 1.97
CA ASN A 177 3.45 -13.54 0.97
C ASN A 177 4.00 -13.72 -0.44
N ASN A 178 5.13 -13.05 -0.73
CA ASN A 178 5.83 -13.10 -2.00
C ASN A 178 7.31 -12.75 -1.79
N SER A 179 8.17 -13.76 -1.73
CA SER A 179 9.62 -13.62 -1.50
C SER A 179 10.36 -12.92 -2.65
N HIS A 180 9.73 -12.75 -3.81
CA HIS A 180 10.32 -12.01 -4.93
C HIS A 180 10.14 -10.50 -4.80
N PHE A 181 9.21 -10.03 -3.95
CA PHE A 181 8.78 -8.64 -3.97
C PHE A 181 9.87 -7.67 -3.53
N TRP A 182 10.52 -7.89 -2.39
CA TRP A 182 11.51 -6.95 -1.87
C TRP A 182 12.76 -6.89 -2.72
N GLU A 183 13.21 -8.05 -3.23
CA GLU A 183 14.33 -8.08 -4.17
C GLU A 183 14.01 -7.29 -5.43
N ALA A 184 12.85 -7.53 -6.04
CA ALA A 184 12.44 -6.80 -7.23
C ALA A 184 12.28 -5.30 -6.98
N LEU A 185 11.71 -4.87 -5.84
CA LEU A 185 11.59 -3.45 -5.49
C LEU A 185 12.96 -2.77 -5.36
N LEU A 186 13.93 -3.44 -4.72
CA LEU A 186 15.26 -2.88 -4.45
C LEU A 186 16.16 -2.84 -5.68
N GLN A 187 15.94 -3.75 -6.64
CA GLN A 187 16.66 -3.80 -7.92
C GLN A 187 15.91 -3.07 -9.05
N CYS A 188 14.69 -2.58 -8.80
CA CYS A 188 13.91 -1.90 -9.81
C CYS A 188 14.57 -0.55 -10.13
N GLU A 189 15.24 -0.50 -11.27
CA GLU A 189 15.66 0.73 -11.92
C GLU A 189 14.57 1.21 -12.89
N PRO A 190 14.53 2.51 -13.26
CA PRO A 190 13.53 3.06 -14.18
C PRO A 190 13.37 2.27 -15.48
N ASP A 191 14.45 1.67 -15.99
CA ASP A 191 14.43 0.85 -17.21
C ASP A 191 13.85 -0.56 -17.01
N VAL A 192 13.94 -1.14 -15.80
CA VAL A 192 13.43 -2.48 -15.47
C VAL A 192 11.91 -2.52 -15.43
N ARG A 193 11.23 -1.36 -15.30
CA ARG A 193 9.76 -1.27 -15.44
C ARG A 193 9.26 -1.83 -16.77
N LYS A 194 10.08 -1.78 -17.84
CA LYS A 194 9.73 -2.30 -19.18
C LYS A 194 9.57 -3.82 -19.18
N ASP A 195 10.21 -4.52 -18.24
CA ASP A 195 10.19 -5.98 -18.12
C ASP A 195 9.01 -6.50 -17.28
N LEU A 196 8.26 -5.59 -16.62
CA LEU A 196 7.05 -5.92 -15.86
C LEU A 196 5.85 -6.13 -16.80
N THR A 197 5.81 -7.28 -17.45
CA THR A 197 4.89 -7.60 -18.55
C THR A 197 3.57 -8.26 -18.11
N ALA A 198 3.46 -8.71 -16.85
CA ALA A 198 2.25 -9.35 -16.36
C ALA A 198 1.01 -8.41 -16.45
N PRO A 199 -0.11 -8.85 -17.07
CA PRO A 199 -1.35 -8.09 -17.10
C PRO A 199 -2.02 -8.04 -15.71
N PRO A 200 -2.80 -7.00 -15.39
CA PRO A 200 -3.51 -6.90 -14.11
C PRO A 200 -4.65 -7.94 -14.04
N ARG A 201 -4.34 -9.10 -13.48
CA ARG A 201 -5.23 -10.26 -13.30
C ARG A 201 -4.94 -10.93 -11.95
N GLY A 202 -5.84 -11.80 -11.53
CA GLY A 202 -5.60 -12.66 -10.37
C GLY A 202 -4.49 -13.66 -10.67
N TYR A 203 -3.43 -13.62 -9.86
CA TYR A 203 -2.35 -14.61 -9.88
C TYR A 203 -2.29 -15.37 -8.57
N PRO A 204 -1.83 -16.64 -8.60
CA PRO A 204 -1.58 -17.37 -7.36
C PRO A 204 -0.58 -16.62 -6.47
N LYS A 205 -0.81 -16.70 -5.16
CA LYS A 205 0.04 -16.11 -4.14
C LYS A 205 1.49 -16.63 -4.26
N GLY A 206 2.46 -15.76 -4.00
CA GLY A 206 3.89 -16.08 -4.08
C GLY A 206 4.50 -16.09 -5.48
N THR A 207 3.72 -15.96 -6.55
CA THR A 207 4.25 -16.04 -7.92
C THR A 207 4.99 -14.77 -8.37
N VAL A 208 5.92 -14.92 -9.30
CA VAL A 208 6.62 -13.79 -9.96
C VAL A 208 5.61 -12.87 -10.67
N GLN A 209 4.57 -13.41 -11.28
CA GLN A 209 3.53 -12.62 -11.96
C GLN A 209 2.73 -11.75 -10.98
N ALA A 210 2.40 -12.29 -9.79
CA ALA A 210 1.77 -11.51 -8.74
C ALA A 210 2.67 -10.33 -8.30
N MET A 211 3.97 -10.59 -8.13
CA MET A 211 4.97 -9.54 -7.85
C MET A 211 5.00 -8.50 -8.97
N GLN A 212 5.09 -8.93 -10.24
CA GLN A 212 5.21 -8.02 -11.39
C GLN A 212 4.03 -7.06 -11.48
N VAL A 213 2.79 -7.55 -11.28
CA VAL A 213 1.60 -6.70 -11.29
C VAL A 213 1.67 -5.68 -10.15
N VAL A 214 1.95 -6.11 -8.92
CA VAL A 214 2.00 -5.16 -7.79
C VAL A 214 3.11 -4.14 -8.01
N LEU A 215 4.31 -4.57 -8.37
CA LEU A 215 5.44 -3.68 -8.57
C LEU A 215 5.18 -2.68 -9.70
N LYS A 216 4.56 -3.11 -10.81
CA LYS A 216 4.23 -2.23 -11.96
C LYS A 216 3.40 -1.02 -11.55
N TYR A 217 2.43 -1.21 -10.65
CA TYR A 217 1.54 -0.13 -10.21
C TYR A 217 2.08 0.64 -9.00
N PHE A 218 2.78 -0.03 -8.09
CA PHE A 218 3.23 0.58 -6.84
C PHE A 218 4.59 1.27 -6.91
N TYR A 219 5.49 0.86 -7.81
CA TYR A 219 6.87 1.36 -7.79
C TYR A 219 6.94 2.89 -7.91
N ALA A 220 6.07 3.53 -8.70
CA ALA A 220 6.01 5.00 -8.78
C ALA A 220 5.70 5.65 -7.42
N SER A 221 4.70 5.15 -6.68
CA SER A 221 4.38 5.68 -5.35
C SER A 221 5.53 5.53 -4.34
N TRP A 222 6.31 4.46 -4.45
CA TRP A 222 7.48 4.22 -3.61
C TRP A 222 8.64 5.14 -3.99
N ALA A 223 8.95 5.25 -5.28
CA ALA A 223 10.00 6.13 -5.79
C ALA A 223 9.71 7.62 -5.53
N GLU A 224 8.44 8.03 -5.61
CA GLU A 224 7.98 9.38 -5.27
C GLU A 224 8.02 9.68 -3.76
N THR A 225 8.22 8.68 -2.89
CA THR A 225 8.30 8.87 -1.44
C THR A 225 9.75 8.94 -0.98
N PRO A 226 10.26 10.13 -0.59
CA PRO A 226 11.68 10.29 -0.23
C PRO A 226 12.13 9.33 0.87
N GLY A 227 13.22 8.61 0.62
CA GLY A 227 13.85 7.70 1.57
C GLY A 227 13.06 6.43 1.90
N ALA A 228 11.96 6.12 1.19
CA ALA A 228 11.17 4.91 1.45
C ALA A 228 11.89 3.63 1.00
N ILE A 229 12.50 3.64 -0.19
CA ILE A 229 13.25 2.49 -0.71
C ILE A 229 14.52 2.25 0.12
N ASP A 230 15.22 3.33 0.51
CA ASP A 230 16.42 3.24 1.36
C ASP A 230 16.08 2.65 2.73
N PHE A 231 14.93 3.02 3.31
CA PHE A 231 14.45 2.46 4.57
C PHE A 231 14.26 0.94 4.49
N ILE A 232 13.70 0.43 3.38
CA ILE A 232 13.58 -1.02 3.16
C ILE A 232 14.94 -1.67 2.96
N ARG A 233 15.87 -1.01 2.26
CA ARG A 233 17.25 -1.50 2.11
C ARG A 233 17.92 -1.68 3.46
N GLU A 234 17.79 -0.70 4.36
CA GLU A 234 18.32 -0.78 5.73
C GLU A 234 17.68 -1.92 6.54
N LEU A 235 16.35 -2.09 6.46
CA LEU A 235 15.66 -3.19 7.14
C LEU A 235 16.18 -4.55 6.67
N ARG A 236 16.36 -4.74 5.35
CA ARG A 236 16.90 -5.97 4.79
C ARG A 236 18.32 -6.25 5.30
N SER A 237 19.19 -5.25 5.32
CA SER A 237 20.56 -5.40 5.83
C SER A 237 20.59 -5.77 7.32
N ARG A 238 19.70 -5.20 8.14
CA ARG A 238 19.61 -5.57 9.57
C ARG A 238 19.14 -7.01 9.77
N GLY A 239 18.17 -7.47 8.98
CA GLY A 239 17.69 -8.84 9.01
C GLY A 239 18.78 -9.86 8.61
N LEU A 240 19.56 -9.55 7.57
CA LEU A 240 20.67 -10.40 7.11
C LEU A 240 21.79 -10.51 8.17
N ASN A 241 22.17 -9.38 8.78
CA ASN A 241 23.20 -9.37 9.83
C ASN A 241 22.72 -10.08 11.12
N GLY A 242 21.42 -10.07 11.40
CA GLY A 242 20.84 -10.81 12.53
C GLY A 242 20.86 -12.34 12.35
N SER A 243 20.81 -12.82 11.11
CA SER A 243 20.94 -14.25 10.79
C SER A 243 22.38 -14.76 10.77
N GLU A 244 23.38 -13.94 10.44
CA GLU A 244 24.79 -14.34 10.46
C GLU A 244 25.33 -14.58 11.89
N VAL A 245 24.86 -13.80 12.87
CA VAL A 245 25.28 -13.95 14.28
C VAL A 245 24.81 -15.29 14.90
N LEU A 246 23.81 -15.96 14.32
CA LEU A 246 23.34 -17.27 14.80
C LEU A 246 24.14 -18.47 14.25
N PHE A 247 25.03 -18.26 13.27
CA PHE A 247 25.85 -19.33 12.69
C PHE A 247 27.32 -19.34 13.14
N GLU A 248 27.79 -18.30 13.84
CA GLU A 248 29.15 -18.27 14.41
C GLU A 248 29.22 -18.78 15.86
N GLY A 249 28.13 -19.34 16.39
CA GLY A 249 27.99 -19.74 17.79
C GLY A 249 27.65 -21.21 18.04
N SER A 250 27.90 -22.11 17.08
CA SER A 250 27.62 -23.56 17.21
C SER A 250 28.85 -24.42 16.92
#